data_AF-A0A1G6HQK1-F1
#
_entry.id   AF-A0A1G6HQK1-F1
#
_cell.length_a   1.000
_cell.length_b   1.000
_cell.length_c   1.000
_cell.angle_alpha   90.00
_cell.angle_beta   90.00
_cell.angle_gamma   90.00
#
_symmetry.space_group_name_H-M   'P 1'
#
loop_
_entity.id
_entity.type
_entity.pdbx_description
1 polymer ?
#
loop_
_entity_poly.entity_id
_entity_poly.type
_entity_poly.pdbx_seq_one_letter_code
_entity_poly.pdbx_strand_id
1 'polypeptide(L)'
;MQYFLNGYRPGNPRIPDPAEGRSEDQGPLLDEVDVLIVGTGPAGLLLAAQLSNFPDINTRIVEKAESPLEIGRADGVNMRTVETFEAFGLADRMMAEAYWGTGPPA
;
A
#
# COMPACT_ATOMS: atom_id res chain seq x y z
N MET A 1 4.36 15.38 -7.65
CA MET A 1 4.51 15.31 -6.19
C MET A 1 4.93 16.68 -5.66
N GLN A 2 4.32 17.17 -4.58
CA GLN A 2 4.71 18.43 -3.92
C GLN A 2 5.17 18.13 -2.50
N TYR A 3 6.24 18.78 -2.05
CA TYR A 3 6.84 18.57 -0.73
C TYR A 3 7.20 19.92 -0.09
N PHE A 4 7.51 19.89 1.21
CA PHE A 4 7.92 21.06 1.99
C PHE A 4 6.87 22.18 2.09
N LEU A 5 5.59 21.84 1.93
CA LEU A 5 4.48 22.80 2.05
C LEU A 5 4.51 23.54 3.40
N ASN A 6 4.90 22.84 4.47
CA ASN A 6 4.95 23.35 5.83
C ASN A 6 6.40 23.53 6.34
N GLY A 7 7.35 23.74 5.44
CA GLY A 7 8.77 23.91 5.77
C GLY A 7 9.65 22.74 5.31
N TYR A 8 10.96 22.96 5.39
CA TYR A 8 11.95 21.97 4.96
C TYR A 8 11.91 20.72 5.84
N ARG A 9 12.00 19.54 5.20
CA ARG A 9 12.12 18.24 5.86
C ARG A 9 13.29 17.43 5.28
N PRO A 10 14.23 16.97 6.12
CA PRO A 10 15.27 16.04 5.66
C PRO A 10 14.68 14.64 5.46
N GLY A 11 15.35 13.80 4.66
CA GLY A 11 14.97 12.40 4.44
C GLY A 11 14.17 12.15 3.15
N ASN A 12 13.54 10.97 3.05
CA ASN A 12 12.74 10.60 1.89
C ASN A 12 11.36 11.27 1.98
N PRO A 13 11.03 12.20 1.06
CA PRO A 13 9.81 12.98 1.16
C PRO A 13 8.53 12.17 0.83
N ARG A 14 8.69 10.91 0.38
CA ARG A 14 7.57 9.96 0.18
C ARG A 14 7.08 9.32 1.49
N ILE A 15 7.83 9.46 2.58
CA ILE A 15 7.43 8.96 3.91
C ILE A 15 6.81 10.14 4.67
N PRO A 16 5.49 10.15 4.88
CA PRO A 16 4.86 11.19 5.69
C PRO A 16 5.13 10.97 7.18
N ASP A 17 5.04 12.03 7.97
CA ASP A 17 5.01 11.90 9.42
C ASP A 17 3.76 11.10 9.83
N PRO A 18 3.85 10.26 10.88
CA PRO A 18 2.68 9.62 11.43
C PRO A 18 1.58 10.64 11.75
N ALA A 19 0.34 10.31 11.42
CA ALA A 19 -0.79 11.13 11.81
C ALA A 19 -0.90 11.21 13.34
N GLU A 20 -1.46 12.30 13.85
CA GLU A 20 -1.64 12.50 15.29
C GLU A 20 -2.39 11.32 15.91
N GLY A 21 -1.88 10.80 17.03
CA GLY A 21 -2.46 9.64 17.71
C GLY A 21 -2.24 8.28 17.03
N ARG A 22 -1.46 8.21 15.94
CA ARG A 22 -1.05 6.96 15.29
C ARG A 22 0.43 6.67 15.55
N SER A 23 0.72 5.51 16.14
CA SER A 23 2.09 5.00 16.31
C SER A 23 2.51 4.14 15.11
N GLU A 24 3.82 4.00 14.90
CA GLU A 24 4.39 3.01 13.98
C GLU A 24 4.16 1.57 14.49
N ASP A 25 4.06 1.39 15.81
CA ASP A 25 3.81 0.09 16.41
C ASP A 25 2.39 -0.39 16.18
N GLN A 26 2.25 -1.68 15.87
CA GLN A 26 0.96 -2.37 15.85
C GLN A 26 0.43 -2.49 17.28
N GLY A 27 -0.47 -1.58 17.65
CA GLY A 27 -1.25 -1.69 18.88
C GLY A 27 -2.17 -2.91 18.87
N PRO A 28 -2.79 -3.25 20.02
CA PRO A 28 -3.74 -4.35 20.09
C PRO A 28 -4.91 -4.15 19.12
N LEU A 29 -5.56 -5.26 18.73
CA LEU A 29 -6.83 -5.19 18.03
C LEU A 29 -7.84 -4.49 18.96
N LEU A 30 -8.53 -3.49 18.45
CA LEU A 30 -9.59 -2.79 19.17
C LEU A 30 -10.89 -3.59 19.07
N ASP A 31 -11.77 -3.43 20.05
CA ASP A 31 -13.09 -4.08 20.05
C ASP A 31 -13.97 -3.56 18.90
N GLU A 32 -13.79 -2.29 18.51
CA GLU A 32 -14.51 -1.63 17.42
C GLU A 32 -13.55 -0.91 16.47
N VAL A 33 -13.85 -1.00 15.17
CA VAL A 33 -13.12 -0.35 14.08
C VAL A 33 -14.12 0.11 13.01
N ASP A 34 -13.79 1.16 12.27
CA ASP A 34 -14.64 1.65 11.18
C ASP A 34 -14.62 0.67 10.00
N VAL A 35 -13.44 0.09 9.72
CA VAL A 35 -13.25 -0.88 8.63
C VAL A 35 -12.34 -2.01 9.08
N LEU A 36 -12.85 -3.24 9.01
CA LEU A 36 -12.07 -4.47 9.16
C LEU A 36 -11.91 -5.15 7.79
N ILE A 37 -10.67 -5.23 7.31
CA ILE A 37 -10.30 -5.94 6.08
C ILE A 37 -9.86 -7.35 6.45
N VAL A 38 -10.45 -8.35 5.82
CA VAL A 38 -10.08 -9.76 6.03
C VAL A 38 -9.35 -10.28 4.80
N GLY A 39 -8.05 -10.53 4.96
CA GLY A 39 -7.14 -11.06 3.95
C GLY A 39 -6.16 -10.02 3.42
N THR A 40 -4.88 -10.39 3.32
CA THR A 40 -3.78 -9.56 2.76
C THR A 40 -3.44 -9.95 1.32
N GLY A 41 -4.42 -10.45 0.57
CA GLY A 41 -4.30 -10.59 -0.88
C GLY A 41 -4.26 -9.22 -1.60
N PRO A 42 -4.11 -9.20 -2.94
CA PRO A 42 -4.01 -7.96 -3.71
C PRO A 42 -5.16 -6.98 -3.45
N ALA A 43 -6.40 -7.47 -3.36
CA ALA A 43 -7.57 -6.63 -3.10
C ALA A 43 -7.53 -6.00 -1.69
N GLY A 44 -7.19 -6.79 -0.67
CA GLY A 44 -7.15 -6.32 0.72
C GLY A 44 -6.03 -5.32 0.96
N LEU A 45 -4.84 -5.58 0.40
CA LEU A 45 -3.70 -4.66 0.50
C LEU A 45 -3.93 -3.35 -0.25
N LEU A 46 -4.55 -3.39 -1.43
CA LEU A 46 -4.88 -2.17 -2.17
C LEU A 46 -5.89 -1.31 -1.40
N LEU A 47 -6.92 -1.94 -0.83
CA LEU A 47 -7.90 -1.22 0.01
C LEU A 47 -7.26 -0.65 1.27
N ALA A 48 -6.40 -1.42 1.95
CA ALA A 48 -5.67 -0.96 3.12
C ALA A 48 -4.76 0.24 2.79
N ALA A 49 -4.04 0.18 1.66
CA ALA A 49 -3.19 1.26 1.17
C ALA A 49 -3.99 2.52 0.78
N GLN A 50 -5.22 2.35 0.27
CA GLN A 50 -6.09 3.50 0.02
C GLN A 50 -6.54 4.14 1.34
N LEU A 51 -7.03 3.32 2.27
CA LEU A 51 -7.56 3.79 3.55
C LEU A 51 -6.49 4.36 4.48
N SER A 52 -5.22 3.95 4.34
CA SER A 52 -4.12 4.51 5.13
C SER A 52 -3.88 6.01 4.89
N ASN A 53 -4.43 6.59 3.82
CA ASN A 53 -4.38 8.03 3.56
C ASN A 53 -5.39 8.83 4.40
N PHE A 54 -6.32 8.17 5.09
CA PHE A 54 -7.37 8.80 5.88
C PHE A 54 -7.17 8.46 7.36
N PRO A 55 -6.40 9.26 8.11
CA PRO A 55 -6.06 8.94 9.51
C PRO A 55 -7.27 8.89 10.45
N ASP A 56 -8.35 9.58 10.08
CA ASP A 56 -9.62 9.63 10.81
C ASP A 56 -10.44 8.34 10.69
N ILE A 57 -10.11 7.45 9.73
CA ILE A 57 -10.76 6.15 9.57
C ILE A 57 -9.91 5.09 10.26
N ASN A 58 -10.45 4.49 11.32
CA ASN A 58 -9.82 3.40 12.03
C ASN A 58 -9.92 2.09 11.24
N THR A 59 -8.89 1.85 10.43
CA THR A 59 -8.77 0.65 9.59
C THR A 59 -7.92 -0.41 10.28
N ARG A 60 -8.35 -1.67 10.21
CA ARG A 60 -7.55 -2.85 10.56
C ARG A 60 -7.59 -3.86 9.42
N ILE A 61 -6.48 -4.56 9.21
CA ILE A 61 -6.38 -5.69 8.29
C ILE A 61 -5.90 -6.91 9.05
N VAL A 62 -6.56 -8.05 8.82
CA VAL A 62 -6.23 -9.34 9.44
C VAL A 62 -5.96 -10.38 8.37
N GLU A 63 -5.02 -11.27 8.63
CA GLU A 63 -4.65 -12.37 7.76
C GLU A 63 -4.45 -13.64 8.59
N LYS A 64 -4.78 -14.79 8.00
CA LYS A 64 -4.60 -16.09 8.63
C LYS A 64 -3.14 -16.55 8.55
N ALA A 65 -2.44 -16.22 7.47
CA ALA A 65 -1.01 -16.46 7.36
C ALA A 65 -0.22 -15.71 8.44
N GLU A 66 0.75 -16.38 9.06
CA GLU A 66 1.57 -15.83 10.15
C GLU A 66 2.61 -14.82 9.65
N SER A 67 2.95 -14.87 8.37
CA SER A 67 3.94 -14.01 7.74
C SER A 67 3.52 -13.57 6.34
N PRO A 68 4.10 -12.46 5.83
CA PRO A 68 3.94 -12.09 4.44
C PRO A 68 4.38 -13.22 3.49
N LEU A 69 3.70 -13.32 2.36
CA LEU A 69 4.01 -14.33 1.35
C LEU A 69 5.35 -14.00 0.67
N GLU A 70 6.30 -14.94 0.70
CA GLU A 70 7.60 -14.78 0.04
C GLU A 70 7.53 -15.02 -1.48
N ILE A 71 6.68 -15.94 -1.91
CA ILE A 71 6.49 -16.30 -3.33
C ILE A 71 5.02 -16.18 -3.70
N GLY A 72 4.73 -15.20 -4.57
CA GLY A 72 3.40 -14.94 -5.10
C GLY A 72 2.83 -16.08 -5.95
N ARG A 73 1.50 -16.18 -5.99
CA ARG A 73 0.77 -17.09 -6.90
C ARG A 73 0.39 -16.45 -8.23
N ALA A 74 0.47 -15.12 -8.31
CA ALA A 74 0.13 -14.31 -9.48
C ALA A 74 1.33 -13.44 -9.84
N ASP A 75 1.60 -13.33 -11.14
CA ASP A 75 2.76 -12.65 -11.73
C ASP A 75 2.36 -11.66 -12.83
N GLY A 76 1.22 -11.87 -13.49
CA GLY A 76 0.70 -10.98 -14.53
C GLY A 76 0.16 -9.66 -13.98
N VAL A 77 0.64 -8.54 -14.54
CA VAL A 77 0.15 -7.19 -14.25
C VAL A 77 -0.34 -6.55 -15.55
N ASN A 78 -1.61 -6.14 -15.59
CA ASN A 78 -2.17 -5.44 -16.74
C ASN A 78 -1.71 -3.97 -16.74
N MET A 79 -1.59 -3.35 -17.93
CA MET A 79 -1.34 -1.91 -18.09
C MET A 79 -2.27 -1.04 -17.21
N ARG A 80 -3.56 -1.38 -17.10
CA ARG A 80 -4.49 -0.63 -16.26
C ARG A 80 -4.19 -0.76 -14.76
N THR A 81 -3.57 -1.86 -14.35
CA THR A 81 -3.06 -2.03 -12.97
C THR A 81 -1.81 -1.19 -12.76
N VAL A 82 -0.93 -1.06 -13.76
CA VAL A 82 0.23 -0.14 -13.72
C VAL A 82 -0.24 1.29 -13.52
N GLU A 83 -1.25 1.74 -14.27
CA GLU A 83 -1.85 3.06 -14.09
C GLU A 83 -2.44 3.26 -12.68
N THR A 84 -3.02 2.21 -12.12
CA THR A 84 -3.53 2.26 -10.73
C THR A 84 -2.37 2.43 -9.74
N PHE A 85 -1.29 1.66 -9.91
CA PHE A 85 -0.10 1.75 -9.06
C PHE A 85 0.65 3.07 -9.18
N GLU A 86 0.52 3.77 -10.31
CA GLU A 86 1.04 5.13 -10.46
C GLU A 86 0.37 6.10 -9.48
N ALA A 87 -0.94 5.96 -9.25
CA ALA A 87 -1.65 6.76 -8.25
C ALA A 87 -1.15 6.53 -6.81
N PHE A 88 -0.57 5.36 -6.54
CA PHE A 88 0.07 5.02 -5.26
C PHE A 88 1.58 5.33 -5.25
N GLY A 89 2.16 5.83 -6.34
CA GLY A 89 3.60 6.08 -6.48
C GLY A 89 4.46 4.80 -6.49
N LEU A 90 3.86 3.67 -6.87
CA LEU A 90 4.51 2.34 -6.89
C LEU A 90 4.93 1.89 -8.29
N ALA A 91 4.35 2.45 -9.36
CA ALA A 91 4.56 1.97 -10.72
C ALA A 91 6.03 2.01 -11.13
N ASP A 92 6.74 3.12 -10.91
CA ASP A 92 8.17 3.23 -11.24
C ASP A 92 9.02 2.10 -10.64
N ARG A 93 8.82 1.81 -9.35
CA ARG A 93 9.58 0.77 -8.64
C ARG A 93 9.21 -0.62 -9.15
N MET A 94 7.92 -0.89 -9.32
CA MET A 94 7.45 -2.15 -9.87
C MET A 94 8.01 -2.39 -11.27
N MET A 95 7.95 -1.39 -12.15
CA MET A 95 8.38 -1.53 -13.55
C MET A 95 9.90 -1.65 -13.71
N ALA A 96 10.68 -1.13 -12.75
CA ALA A 96 12.13 -1.33 -12.71
C ALA A 96 12.52 -2.77 -12.36
N GLU A 97 11.66 -3.49 -11.63
CA GLU A 97 11.90 -4.87 -11.18
C GLU A 97 11.16 -5.92 -12.04
N ALA A 98 10.09 -5.52 -12.74
CA ALA A 98 9.26 -6.40 -13.55
C ALA A 98 9.94 -6.84 -14.86
N TYR A 99 9.59 -8.04 -15.33
CA TYR A 99 9.92 -8.47 -16.68
C TYR A 99 8.89 -7.95 -17.69
N TRP A 100 9.35 -7.14 -18.63
CA TRP A 100 8.53 -6.64 -19.73
C TRP A 100 8.44 -7.68 -20.83
N GLY A 101 7.32 -8.40 -20.90
CA GLY A 101 7.05 -9.34 -21.97
C GLY A 101 6.99 -8.63 -23.32
N THR A 102 7.88 -8.98 -24.25
CA THR A 102 7.91 -8.46 -25.63
C THR A 102 6.99 -9.23 -26.59
N GLY A 103 6.06 -10.03 -26.07
CA GLY A 103 5.15 -10.86 -26.86
C GLY A 103 3.92 -10.11 -27.39
N PRO A 104 3.34 -10.53 -28.53
CA PRO A 104 2.07 -9.98 -28.99
C PRO A 104 0.98 -10.17 -27.93
N PRO A 105 -0.02 -9.27 -27.86
CA PRO A 105 -1.13 -9.43 -26.93
C PRO A 105 -1.82 -10.79 -27.17
N ALA A 106 -2.04 -11.53 -26.09
CA ALA A 106 -2.82 -12.77 -26.09
C ALA A 106 -4.30 -12.49 -26.39
#